data_AF-A0AAI9XJD9-F1
#
_entry.id   AF-A0AAI9XJD9-F1
#
_cell.length_a   1.000
_cell.length_b   1.000
_cell.length_c   1.000
_cell.angle_alpha   90.00
_cell.angle_beta   90.00
_cell.angle_gamma   90.00
#
_symmetry.space_group_name_H-M   'P 1'
#
loop_
_entity.id
_entity.type
_entity.pdbx_description
1 polymer ?
#
loop_
_entity_poly.entity_id
_entity_poly.type
_entity_poly.pdbx_seq_one_letter_code
_entity_poly.pdbx_strand_id
1 'polypeptide(L)'
;MTFTIDTVAVFLRGTILNPVLVAAVAGAATLSIDQAALAAYKIPFTLARLQFASCVLAAAGVGLRLHEYLTRGTANNWTTDSMWDWSKEIVVITGASGAIGIGAGVVRDLLARNPQTTIVVVDYVPMAWQPAPGTGTNLHYYQCDLSDKENIRSLCQRIRAEVGDPTVLVNNAGLGRGATVMEGTYADVELTINTNLLAPFLLIKEFLPHMVRRNHGHIVNVSSMSSVMPPAQIADYAATKAGLAALHESLQLELKYIHNAPKVRLTLGILSFIKTAMFSGETGQSAFVFPLLEPDAVAEAFTEALYSGYGQVIYLPGIMRYIAMLRSSPEWFWRIARESTAGLKVNFKGYQKVDGKTGKLEVSGGKEV
;
A
#
# COMPACT_ATOMS: atom_id res chain seq x y z
N MET A 1 13.76 2.03 13.59
CA MET A 1 13.99 1.85 12.15
C MET A 1 14.93 0.67 11.95
N THR A 2 14.45 -0.39 11.31
CA THR A 2 15.29 -1.52 10.86
C THR A 2 16.18 -1.04 9.72
N PHE A 3 17.47 -1.36 9.74
CA PHE A 3 18.39 -0.98 8.67
C PHE A 3 18.16 -1.86 7.43
N THR A 4 17.51 -1.31 6.41
CA THR A 4 17.12 -2.03 5.18
C THR A 4 17.63 -1.30 3.93
N ILE A 5 17.44 -1.91 2.76
CA ILE A 5 17.74 -1.29 1.48
C ILE A 5 17.01 0.06 1.29
N ASP A 6 15.81 0.19 1.84
CA ASP A 6 15.04 1.43 1.79
C ASP A 6 15.69 2.51 2.66
N THR A 7 16.23 2.15 3.83
CA THR A 7 17.02 3.08 4.68
C THR A 7 18.23 3.62 3.92
N VAL A 8 18.96 2.74 3.22
CA VAL A 8 20.10 3.14 2.39
C VAL A 8 19.63 4.04 1.25
N ALA A 9 18.55 3.69 0.55
CA ALA A 9 18.02 4.50 -0.54
C ALA A 9 17.60 5.90 -0.08
N VAL A 10 16.93 6.02 1.07
CA VAL A 10 16.57 7.30 1.68
C VAL A 10 17.83 8.11 2.01
N PHE A 11 18.84 7.49 2.64
CA PHE A 11 20.11 8.15 2.94
C PHE A 11 20.82 8.66 1.68
N LEU A 12 20.93 7.83 0.63
CA LEU A 12 21.56 8.21 -0.64
C LEU A 12 20.82 9.38 -1.31
N ARG A 13 19.48 9.36 -1.29
CA ARG A 13 18.64 10.45 -1.81
C ARG A 13 18.79 11.75 -1.03
N GLY A 14 18.96 11.66 0.29
CA GLY A 14 19.20 12.82 1.15
C GLY A 14 20.60 13.43 1.01
N THR A 15 21.57 12.63 0.56
CA THR A 15 23.00 13.00 0.55
C THR A 15 23.57 13.10 -0.87
N ILE A 16 24.17 12.03 -1.39
CA ILE A 16 24.96 12.04 -2.63
C ILE A 16 24.13 12.10 -3.91
N LEU A 17 22.81 11.87 -3.83
CA LEU A 17 21.87 12.05 -4.95
C LEU A 17 20.99 13.30 -4.74
N ASN A 18 21.28 14.15 -3.75
CA ASN A 18 20.58 15.41 -3.58
C ASN A 18 21.16 16.44 -4.55
N PRO A 19 20.41 16.89 -5.57
CA PRO A 19 20.96 17.75 -6.61
C PRO A 19 21.44 19.11 -6.07
N VAL A 20 20.81 19.62 -5.00
CA VAL A 20 21.20 20.90 -4.40
C VAL A 20 22.52 20.77 -3.64
N LEU A 21 22.65 19.73 -2.81
CA LEU A 21 23.88 19.50 -2.05
C LEU A 21 25.05 19.18 -2.97
N VAL A 22 24.84 18.31 -3.97
CA VAL A 22 25.90 17.91 -4.90
C VAL A 22 26.33 19.08 -5.78
N ALA A 23 25.38 19.90 -6.26
CA ALA A 23 25.72 21.12 -7.00
C ALA A 23 26.50 22.13 -6.15
N ALA A 24 26.13 22.30 -4.87
CA ALA A 24 26.85 23.17 -3.94
C ALA A 24 28.29 22.68 -3.69
N VAL A 25 28.49 21.36 -3.49
CA VAL A 25 29.81 20.76 -3.32
C VAL A 25 30.65 20.87 -4.59
N ALA A 26 30.06 20.64 -5.78
CA ALA A 26 30.74 20.82 -7.06
C ALA A 26 31.16 22.29 -7.28
N GLY A 27 30.29 23.24 -6.93
CA GLY A 27 30.59 24.68 -6.95
C GLY A 27 31.71 25.06 -5.99
N ALA A 28 31.69 24.56 -4.75
CA ALA A 28 32.75 24.83 -3.78
C ALA A 28 34.11 24.25 -4.23
N ALA A 29 34.12 23.04 -4.80
CA ALA A 29 35.33 22.38 -5.30
C ALA A 29 35.94 23.10 -6.53
N THR A 30 35.13 23.77 -7.35
CA THR A 30 35.61 24.56 -8.49
C THR A 30 36.19 25.92 -8.06
N LEU A 31 35.64 26.54 -7.01
CA LEU A 31 36.05 27.87 -6.54
C LEU A 31 37.23 27.86 -5.56
N SER A 32 37.45 26.77 -4.83
CA SER A 32 38.33 26.78 -3.64
C SER A 32 39.62 25.97 -3.79
N ILE A 33 39.79 25.22 -4.88
CA ILE A 33 40.90 24.26 -5.00
C ILE A 33 41.91 24.74 -6.04
N ASP A 34 43.06 25.21 -5.54
CA ASP A 34 44.24 25.48 -6.35
C ASP A 34 44.80 24.17 -6.92
N GLN A 35 44.86 24.08 -8.26
CA GLN A 35 45.35 22.90 -8.97
C GLN A 35 46.81 22.58 -8.62
N ALA A 36 47.61 23.59 -8.26
CA ALA A 36 49.01 23.42 -7.88
C ALA A 36 49.17 22.71 -6.52
N ALA A 37 48.29 22.99 -5.56
CA ALA A 37 48.31 22.39 -4.23
C ALA A 37 47.87 20.92 -4.22
N LEU A 38 46.90 20.56 -5.08
CA LEU A 38 46.45 19.17 -5.24
C LEU A 38 47.55 18.25 -5.79
N ALA A 39 48.35 18.74 -6.74
CA ALA A 39 49.44 17.99 -7.34
C ALA A 39 50.53 17.65 -6.32
N ALA A 40 50.76 18.53 -5.33
CA ALA A 40 51.73 18.31 -4.25
C ALA A 40 51.33 17.17 -3.29
N TYR A 41 50.04 16.92 -3.09
CA TYR A 41 49.52 15.92 -2.14
C TYR A 41 49.37 14.50 -2.72
N LYS A 42 49.75 14.26 -3.99
CA LYS A 42 49.67 12.94 -4.68
C LYS A 42 48.31 12.24 -4.53
N ILE A 43 47.22 13.00 -4.45
CA ILE A 43 45.87 12.43 -4.36
C ILE A 43 45.55 11.77 -5.71
N PRO A 44 45.12 10.49 -5.75
CA PRO A 44 45.01 9.71 -7.00
C PRO A 44 43.85 10.14 -7.92
N PHE A 45 43.03 11.11 -7.50
CA PHE A 45 41.89 11.61 -8.27
C PHE A 45 42.17 13.03 -8.80
N THR A 46 42.18 13.19 -10.12
CA THR A 46 42.15 14.52 -10.76
C THR A 46 40.85 15.25 -10.43
N LEU A 47 40.94 16.54 -10.12
CA LEU A 47 39.79 17.43 -9.85
C LEU A 47 38.69 17.31 -10.92
N ALA A 48 39.08 17.14 -12.19
CA ALA A 48 38.15 16.93 -13.31
C ALA A 48 37.30 15.65 -13.17
N ARG A 49 37.85 14.55 -12.64
CA ARG A 49 37.10 13.30 -12.41
C ARG A 49 36.09 13.46 -11.27
N LEU A 50 36.47 14.19 -10.22
CA LEU A 50 35.57 14.50 -9.11
C LEU A 50 34.42 15.39 -9.58
N GLN A 51 34.72 16.47 -10.32
CA GLN A 51 33.71 17.35 -10.91
C GLN A 51 32.77 16.58 -11.84
N PHE A 52 33.31 15.74 -12.71
CA PHE A 52 32.49 14.90 -13.59
C PHE A 52 31.57 13.96 -12.80
N ALA A 53 32.10 13.26 -11.79
CA ALA A 53 31.30 12.39 -10.93
C ALA A 53 30.20 13.16 -10.18
N SER A 54 30.50 14.35 -9.64
CA SER A 54 29.51 15.22 -9.01
C SER A 54 28.44 15.68 -9.99
N CYS A 55 28.80 16.07 -11.22
CA CYS A 55 27.83 16.42 -12.25
C CYS A 55 26.92 15.23 -12.60
N VAL A 56 27.47 14.02 -12.73
CA VAL A 56 26.69 12.81 -12.99
C VAL A 56 25.72 12.51 -11.84
N LEU A 57 26.17 12.60 -10.59
CA LEU A 57 25.32 12.39 -9.41
C LEU A 57 24.24 13.46 -9.26
N ALA A 58 24.57 14.73 -9.54
CA ALA A 58 23.59 15.81 -9.56
C ALA A 58 22.55 15.60 -10.66
N ALA A 59 22.97 15.23 -11.87
CA ALA A 59 22.07 14.91 -12.97
C ALA A 59 21.16 13.72 -12.64
N ALA A 60 21.70 12.67 -12.01
CA ALA A 60 20.90 11.54 -11.53
C ALA A 60 19.88 12.00 -10.45
N GLY A 61 20.30 12.84 -9.51
CA GLY A 61 19.42 13.44 -8.50
C GLY A 61 18.29 14.28 -9.08
N VAL A 62 18.60 15.13 -10.07
CA VAL A 62 17.60 15.90 -10.82
C VAL A 62 16.65 14.96 -11.56
N GLY A 63 17.18 13.92 -12.22
CA GLY A 63 16.39 12.91 -12.90
C GLY A 63 15.40 12.21 -11.97
N LEU A 64 15.84 11.82 -10.76
CA LEU A 64 14.97 11.20 -9.75
C LEU A 64 13.87 12.15 -9.25
N ARG A 65 14.20 13.41 -8.97
CA ARG A 65 13.20 14.42 -8.57
C ARG A 65 12.22 14.74 -9.68
N LEU A 66 12.69 14.85 -10.92
CA LEU A 66 11.83 15.04 -12.08
C LEU A 66 10.89 13.84 -12.25
N HIS A 67 11.39 12.62 -12.10
CA HIS A 67 10.58 11.42 -12.15
C HIS A 67 9.50 11.40 -11.06
N GLU A 68 9.81 11.80 -9.81
CA GLU A 68 8.82 11.93 -8.73
C GLU A 68 7.77 13.00 -9.03
N TYR A 69 8.22 14.17 -9.52
CA TYR A 69 7.33 15.26 -9.91
C TYR A 69 6.36 14.82 -11.01
N LEU A 70 6.87 14.17 -12.06
CA LEU A 70 6.06 13.61 -13.15
C LEU A 70 5.11 12.53 -12.64
N THR A 71 5.59 11.61 -11.80
CA THR A 71 4.78 10.51 -11.24
C THR A 71 3.64 11.05 -10.39
N ARG A 72 3.92 12.01 -9.50
CA ARG A 72 2.89 12.67 -8.68
C ARG A 72 1.92 13.43 -9.57
N GLY A 73 2.41 14.18 -10.55
CA GLY A 73 1.58 14.92 -11.50
C GLY A 73 0.61 14.02 -12.28
N THR A 74 1.12 12.94 -12.87
CA THR A 74 0.30 12.01 -13.66
C THR A 74 -0.70 11.23 -12.81
N ALA A 75 -0.29 10.73 -11.64
CA ALA A 75 -1.18 10.02 -10.72
C ALA A 75 -2.30 10.90 -10.15
N ASN A 76 -2.14 12.23 -10.22
CA ASN A 76 -3.06 13.19 -9.60
C ASN A 76 -3.68 14.16 -10.60
N ASN A 77 -3.65 13.81 -11.90
CA ASN A 77 -4.26 14.58 -12.96
C ASN A 77 -3.75 16.03 -13.04
N TRP A 78 -2.56 16.32 -12.52
CA TRP A 78 -2.01 17.68 -12.37
C TRP A 78 -2.93 18.64 -11.61
N THR A 79 -3.77 18.11 -10.73
CA THR A 79 -4.70 18.88 -9.90
C THR A 79 -4.41 18.66 -8.43
N THR A 80 -4.78 19.64 -7.62
CA THR A 80 -4.80 19.54 -6.15
C THR A 80 -6.23 19.59 -5.65
N ASP A 81 -6.43 19.08 -4.45
CA ASP A 81 -7.69 19.22 -3.75
C ASP A 81 -7.47 19.99 -2.44
N SER A 82 -8.05 21.19 -2.34
CA SER A 82 -7.97 22.04 -1.16
C SER A 82 -9.16 21.85 -0.22
N MET A 83 -10.07 20.92 -0.51
CA MET A 83 -11.29 20.67 0.27
C MET A 83 -11.05 19.75 1.48
N TRP A 84 -9.88 19.12 1.58
CA TRP A 84 -9.55 18.19 2.66
C TRP A 84 -9.65 18.86 4.03
N ASP A 85 -10.55 18.33 4.85
CA ASP A 85 -10.72 18.73 6.25
C ASP A 85 -11.02 17.47 7.06
N TRP A 86 -9.97 16.92 7.68
CA TRP A 86 -10.02 15.67 8.46
C TRP A 86 -11.10 15.67 9.56
N SER A 87 -11.59 16.83 10.02
CA SER A 87 -12.71 16.90 10.97
C SER A 87 -14.08 16.61 10.33
N LYS A 88 -14.17 16.62 9.00
CA LYS A 88 -15.38 16.37 8.21
C LYS A 88 -15.30 15.12 7.35
N GLU A 89 -14.13 14.49 7.28
CA GLU A 89 -13.95 13.26 6.50
C GLU A 89 -14.59 12.06 7.20
N ILE A 90 -15.21 11.20 6.38
CA ILE A 90 -15.78 9.92 6.81
C ILE A 90 -14.97 8.81 6.14
N VAL A 91 -14.22 8.07 6.95
CA VAL A 91 -13.25 7.06 6.52
C VAL A 91 -13.78 5.67 6.80
N VAL A 92 -14.13 4.91 5.76
CA VAL A 92 -14.49 3.50 5.88
C VAL A 92 -13.25 2.64 5.71
N ILE A 93 -12.93 1.78 6.69
CA ILE A 93 -11.78 0.87 6.66
C ILE A 93 -12.27 -0.55 6.88
N THR A 94 -12.01 -1.43 5.91
CA THR A 94 -12.36 -2.85 6.02
C THR A 94 -11.22 -3.68 6.62
N GLY A 95 -11.52 -4.70 7.42
CA GLY A 95 -10.50 -5.61 7.96
C GLY A 95 -9.61 -5.00 9.05
N ALA A 96 -10.18 -4.15 9.92
CA ALA A 96 -9.46 -3.40 10.96
C ALA A 96 -9.84 -3.77 12.40
N SER A 97 -10.59 -4.86 12.62
CA SER A 97 -11.00 -5.28 13.97
C SER A 97 -9.89 -5.92 14.79
N GLY A 98 -8.89 -6.53 14.16
CA GLY A 98 -7.77 -7.17 14.87
C GLY A 98 -6.87 -6.14 15.56
N ALA A 99 -6.32 -6.46 16.73
CA ALA A 99 -5.41 -5.55 17.45
C ALA A 99 -4.08 -5.33 16.71
N ILE A 100 -3.66 -6.31 15.90
CA ILE A 100 -2.42 -6.29 15.11
C ILE A 100 -2.81 -6.45 13.64
N GLY A 101 -2.64 -5.39 12.85
CA GLY A 101 -2.95 -5.39 11.42
C GLY A 101 -2.85 -4.00 10.80
N ILE A 102 -2.71 -3.96 9.47
CA ILE A 102 -2.57 -2.72 8.70
C ILE A 102 -3.78 -1.81 8.94
N GLY A 103 -5.00 -2.35 8.80
CA GLY A 103 -6.24 -1.60 8.99
C GLY A 103 -6.34 -0.96 10.38
N ALA A 104 -6.03 -1.71 11.44
CA ALA A 104 -6.06 -1.18 12.81
C ALA A 104 -4.98 -0.12 13.05
N GLY A 105 -3.79 -0.30 12.47
CA GLY A 105 -2.75 0.72 12.47
C GLY A 105 -3.21 2.02 11.81
N VAL A 106 -3.84 1.93 10.63
CA VAL A 106 -4.37 3.11 9.92
C VAL A 106 -5.42 3.82 10.77
N VAL A 107 -6.36 3.08 11.39
CA VAL A 107 -7.35 3.70 12.28
C VAL A 107 -6.66 4.45 13.42
N ARG A 108 -5.72 3.81 14.11
CA ARG A 108 -4.99 4.41 15.23
C ARG A 108 -4.22 5.67 14.83
N ASP A 109 -3.53 5.64 13.69
CA ASP A 109 -2.77 6.78 13.19
C ASP A 109 -3.66 7.95 12.78
N LEU A 110 -4.80 7.67 12.14
CA LEU A 110 -5.80 8.69 11.80
C LEU A 110 -6.35 9.37 13.05
N LEU A 111 -6.75 8.59 14.06
CA LEU A 111 -7.27 9.10 15.33
C LEU A 111 -6.20 9.87 16.12
N ALA A 112 -4.95 9.43 16.09
CA ALA A 112 -3.85 10.10 16.76
C ALA A 112 -3.53 11.47 16.13
N ARG A 113 -3.68 11.59 14.80
CA ARG A 113 -3.45 12.85 14.08
C ARG A 113 -4.64 13.81 14.20
N ASN A 114 -5.86 13.29 14.10
CA ASN A 114 -7.06 14.10 14.26
C ASN A 114 -8.21 13.28 14.89
N PRO A 115 -8.46 13.43 16.20
CA PRO A 115 -9.52 12.72 16.92
C PRO A 115 -10.94 13.02 16.43
N GLN A 116 -11.14 14.11 15.68
CA GLN A 116 -12.45 14.47 15.13
C GLN A 116 -12.79 13.72 13.83
N THR A 117 -11.81 13.00 13.26
CA THR A 117 -12.05 12.19 12.05
C THR A 117 -13.11 11.14 12.34
N THR A 118 -14.12 11.04 11.46
CA THR A 118 -15.14 10.01 11.55
C THR A 118 -14.62 8.74 10.90
N ILE A 119 -14.50 7.66 11.66
CA ILE A 119 -13.97 6.38 11.18
C ILE A 119 -15.03 5.31 11.32
N VAL A 120 -15.19 4.52 10.26
CA VAL A 120 -16.10 3.38 10.19
C VAL A 120 -15.27 2.13 9.95
N VAL A 121 -15.17 1.27 10.96
CA VAL A 121 -14.52 -0.04 10.84
C VAL A 121 -15.55 -1.08 10.42
N VAL A 122 -15.22 -1.84 9.38
CA VAL A 122 -16.03 -2.94 8.88
C VAL A 122 -15.22 -4.23 8.92
N ASP A 123 -15.71 -5.25 9.60
CA ASP A 123 -15.00 -6.53 9.67
C ASP A 123 -15.96 -7.69 9.93
N TYR A 124 -15.53 -8.90 9.59
CA TYR A 124 -16.26 -10.12 9.90
C TYR A 124 -16.16 -10.47 11.39
N VAL A 125 -15.01 -10.20 11.99
CA VAL A 125 -14.73 -10.51 13.40
C VAL A 125 -15.05 -9.34 14.32
N PRO A 126 -15.47 -9.60 15.58
CA PRO A 126 -15.65 -8.57 16.59
C PRO A 126 -14.40 -7.72 16.78
N MET A 127 -14.58 -6.44 17.09
CA MET A 127 -13.49 -5.52 17.36
C MET A 127 -12.73 -5.95 18.62
N ALA A 128 -11.43 -6.19 18.49
CA ALA A 128 -10.57 -6.70 19.58
C ALA A 128 -9.93 -5.58 20.42
N TRP A 129 -10.16 -4.32 20.06
CA TRP A 129 -9.60 -3.16 20.71
C TRP A 129 -10.64 -2.03 20.74
N GLN A 130 -10.45 -1.04 21.60
CA GLN A 130 -11.29 0.14 21.68
C GLN A 130 -10.38 1.38 21.78
N PRO A 131 -10.77 2.52 21.21
CA PRO A 131 -10.07 3.77 21.45
C PRO A 131 -10.11 4.13 22.95
N ALA A 132 -9.12 4.88 23.41
CA ALA A 132 -9.06 5.27 24.82
C ALA A 132 -10.31 6.08 25.21
N PRO A 133 -10.93 5.81 26.38
CA PRO A 133 -12.10 6.56 26.83
C PRO A 133 -11.85 8.07 26.91
N GLY A 134 -12.85 8.88 26.56
CA GLY A 134 -12.77 10.35 26.70
C GLY A 134 -12.00 11.08 25.59
N THR A 135 -11.60 10.39 24.52
CA THR A 135 -10.86 10.98 23.39
C THR A 135 -11.74 11.74 22.38
N GLY A 136 -13.07 11.72 22.56
CA GLY A 136 -14.01 12.36 21.61
C GLY A 136 -14.03 11.70 20.23
N THR A 137 -13.48 10.49 20.11
CA THR A 137 -13.33 9.78 18.83
C THR A 137 -14.67 9.36 18.25
N ASN A 138 -14.93 9.76 17.02
CA ASN A 138 -16.10 9.34 16.26
C ASN A 138 -15.83 8.03 15.51
N LEU A 139 -15.77 6.92 16.26
CA LEU A 139 -15.49 5.59 15.74
C LEU A 139 -16.77 4.74 15.73
N HIS A 140 -17.15 4.26 14.55
CA HIS A 140 -18.25 3.33 14.35
C HIS A 140 -17.72 1.95 13.96
N TYR A 141 -18.38 0.89 14.42
CA TYR A 141 -18.05 -0.48 14.06
C TYR A 141 -19.27 -1.19 13.50
N TYR A 142 -19.08 -1.86 12.36
CA TYR A 142 -20.08 -2.74 11.75
C TYR A 142 -19.49 -4.13 11.53
N GLN A 143 -20.06 -5.12 12.21
CA GLN A 143 -19.78 -6.51 11.89
C GLN A 143 -20.48 -6.87 10.58
N CYS A 144 -19.73 -7.27 9.56
CA CYS A 144 -20.26 -7.58 8.24
C CYS A 144 -19.42 -8.64 7.53
N ASP A 145 -20.09 -9.64 6.96
CA ASP A 145 -19.48 -10.59 6.03
C ASP A 145 -19.41 -9.97 4.64
N LEU A 146 -18.21 -9.57 4.24
CA LEU A 146 -17.95 -8.97 2.94
C LEU A 146 -17.92 -9.99 1.79
N SER A 147 -18.00 -11.30 2.06
CA SER A 147 -18.16 -12.29 0.99
C SER A 147 -19.59 -12.32 0.41
N ASP A 148 -20.55 -11.69 1.11
CA ASP A 148 -21.96 -11.65 0.74
C ASP A 148 -22.36 -10.26 0.20
N LYS A 149 -22.83 -10.22 -1.05
CA LYS A 149 -23.25 -9.00 -1.76
C LYS A 149 -24.45 -8.29 -1.14
N GLU A 150 -25.38 -9.02 -0.52
CA GLU A 150 -26.58 -8.45 0.11
C GLU A 150 -26.21 -7.80 1.46
N ASN A 151 -25.26 -8.41 2.18
CA ASN A 151 -24.67 -7.81 3.38
C ASN A 151 -23.95 -6.50 3.05
N ILE A 152 -23.14 -6.46 1.98
CA ILE A 152 -22.48 -5.23 1.51
C ILE A 152 -23.51 -4.13 1.21
N ARG A 153 -24.56 -4.44 0.44
CA ARG A 153 -25.61 -3.46 0.11
C ARG A 153 -26.27 -2.90 1.37
N SER A 154 -26.65 -3.77 2.30
CA SER A 154 -27.31 -3.38 3.56
C SER A 154 -26.38 -2.56 4.45
N LEU A 155 -25.10 -2.95 4.54
CA LEU A 155 -24.06 -2.21 5.25
C LEU A 155 -23.90 -0.78 4.70
N CYS A 156 -23.76 -0.63 3.38
CA CYS A 156 -23.57 0.68 2.75
C CYS A 156 -24.77 1.60 2.97
N GLN A 157 -26.00 1.06 2.93
CA GLN A 157 -27.21 1.82 3.26
C GLN A 157 -27.20 2.30 4.71
N ARG A 158 -26.84 1.41 5.65
CA ARG A 158 -26.74 1.74 7.08
C ARG A 158 -25.69 2.80 7.35
N ILE A 159 -24.48 2.67 6.79
CA ILE A 159 -23.41 3.67 6.93
C ILE A 159 -23.90 5.06 6.46
N ARG A 160 -24.55 5.14 5.30
CA ARG A 160 -25.10 6.41 4.80
C ARG A 160 -26.19 7.00 5.70
N ALA A 161 -27.03 6.16 6.28
CA ALA A 161 -28.13 6.61 7.14
C ALA A 161 -27.66 7.02 8.55
N GLU A 162 -26.72 6.27 9.13
CA GLU A 162 -26.28 6.41 10.53
C GLU A 162 -25.08 7.35 10.68
N VAL A 163 -24.18 7.41 9.68
CA VAL A 163 -22.90 8.13 9.74
C VAL A 163 -22.84 9.26 8.69
N GLY A 164 -23.21 8.94 7.45
CA GLY A 164 -23.16 9.85 6.31
C GLY A 164 -22.46 9.24 5.10
N ASP A 165 -22.22 10.06 4.08
CA ASP A 165 -21.56 9.62 2.85
C ASP A 165 -20.02 9.56 3.02
N PRO A 166 -19.38 8.39 2.85
CA PRO A 166 -17.94 8.27 2.97
C PRO A 166 -17.17 9.10 1.94
N THR A 167 -16.09 9.75 2.39
CA THR A 167 -15.12 10.46 1.55
C THR A 167 -13.85 9.65 1.34
N VAL A 168 -13.55 8.72 2.24
CA VAL A 168 -12.41 7.80 2.11
C VAL A 168 -12.87 6.35 2.25
N LEU A 169 -12.40 5.49 1.35
CA LEU A 169 -12.60 4.04 1.42
C LEU A 169 -11.25 3.32 1.40
N VAL A 170 -10.94 2.58 2.46
CA VAL A 170 -9.75 1.73 2.56
C VAL A 170 -10.18 0.26 2.45
N ASN A 171 -10.04 -0.28 1.24
CA ASN A 171 -10.23 -1.70 0.93
C ASN A 171 -9.02 -2.51 1.41
N ASN A 172 -9.00 -2.84 2.70
CA ASN A 172 -7.93 -3.58 3.36
C ASN A 172 -8.29 -5.05 3.69
N ALA A 173 -9.57 -5.36 3.93
CA ALA A 173 -10.01 -6.72 4.21
C ALA A 173 -9.55 -7.69 3.13
N GLY A 174 -9.01 -8.82 3.57
CA GLY A 174 -8.65 -9.91 2.69
C GLY A 174 -8.17 -11.14 3.45
N LEU A 175 -8.15 -12.26 2.74
CA LEU A 175 -7.74 -13.56 3.25
C LEU A 175 -6.99 -14.36 2.18
N GLY A 176 -6.16 -15.29 2.62
CA GLY A 176 -5.48 -16.27 1.76
C GLY A 176 -5.57 -17.65 2.41
N ARG A 177 -5.70 -18.71 1.60
CA ARG A 177 -5.96 -20.08 2.08
C ARG A 177 -4.73 -20.98 2.08
N GLY A 178 -3.81 -20.77 1.14
CA GLY A 178 -2.59 -21.59 1.04
C GLY A 178 -2.85 -23.00 0.53
N ALA A 179 -3.47 -23.12 -0.65
CA ALA A 179 -3.72 -24.40 -1.30
C ALA A 179 -3.36 -24.31 -2.79
N THR A 180 -2.94 -25.44 -3.39
CA THR A 180 -2.85 -25.50 -4.85
C THR A 180 -4.25 -25.43 -5.48
N VAL A 181 -4.33 -25.09 -6.77
CA VAL A 181 -5.60 -25.10 -7.52
C VAL A 181 -6.28 -26.47 -7.50
N MET A 182 -5.50 -27.56 -7.42
CA MET A 182 -6.04 -28.92 -7.37
C MET A 182 -6.60 -29.28 -5.98
N GLU A 183 -6.06 -28.69 -4.92
CA GLU A 183 -6.41 -29.04 -3.53
C GLU A 183 -7.46 -28.10 -2.93
N GLY A 184 -7.49 -26.84 -3.37
CA GLY A 184 -8.45 -25.85 -2.90
C GLY A 184 -9.88 -26.22 -3.29
N THR A 185 -10.83 -26.04 -2.38
CA THR A 185 -12.24 -26.30 -2.66
C THR A 185 -12.87 -25.15 -3.47
N TYR A 186 -14.00 -25.40 -4.12
CA TYR A 186 -14.79 -24.34 -4.76
C TYR A 186 -15.15 -23.22 -3.76
N ALA A 187 -15.53 -23.59 -2.53
CA ALA A 187 -15.86 -22.64 -1.48
C ALA A 187 -14.66 -21.77 -1.06
N ASP A 188 -13.45 -22.36 -0.99
CA ASP A 188 -12.23 -21.58 -0.72
C ASP A 188 -11.99 -20.52 -1.80
N VAL A 189 -12.12 -20.91 -3.07
CA VAL A 189 -11.91 -20.00 -4.22
C VAL A 189 -12.97 -18.89 -4.23
N GLU A 190 -14.25 -19.25 -4.07
CA GLU A 190 -15.36 -18.28 -4.02
C GLU A 190 -15.17 -17.30 -2.86
N LEU A 191 -14.83 -17.79 -1.67
CA LEU A 191 -14.59 -16.94 -0.50
C LEU A 191 -13.44 -15.96 -0.73
N THR A 192 -12.30 -16.42 -1.29
CA THR A 192 -11.16 -15.56 -1.62
C THR A 192 -11.55 -14.52 -2.66
N ILE A 193 -12.23 -14.90 -3.75
CA ILE A 193 -12.67 -13.98 -4.82
C ILE A 193 -13.67 -12.96 -4.29
N ASN A 194 -14.68 -13.41 -3.55
CA ASN A 194 -15.75 -12.56 -3.06
C ASN A 194 -15.19 -11.53 -2.07
N THR A 195 -14.31 -11.94 -1.17
CA THR A 195 -13.73 -11.04 -0.15
C THR A 195 -12.67 -10.11 -0.72
N ASN A 196 -11.70 -10.63 -1.49
CA ASN A 196 -10.52 -9.85 -1.87
C ASN A 196 -10.71 -8.99 -3.12
N LEU A 197 -11.72 -9.29 -3.96
CA LEU A 197 -11.94 -8.62 -5.24
C LEU A 197 -13.37 -8.10 -5.40
N LEU A 198 -14.38 -8.96 -5.24
CA LEU A 198 -15.77 -8.54 -5.45
C LEU A 198 -16.20 -7.49 -4.41
N ALA A 199 -15.85 -7.67 -3.13
CA ALA A 199 -16.20 -6.73 -2.08
C ALA A 199 -15.61 -5.33 -2.32
N PRO A 200 -14.30 -5.14 -2.58
CA PRO A 200 -13.77 -3.84 -3.00
C PRO A 200 -14.53 -3.23 -4.18
N PHE A 201 -14.85 -4.03 -5.21
CA PHE A 201 -15.60 -3.56 -6.38
C PHE A 201 -16.99 -3.02 -5.98
N LEU A 202 -17.73 -3.77 -5.15
CA LEU A 202 -19.06 -3.41 -4.70
C LEU A 202 -19.07 -2.22 -3.73
N LEU A 203 -18.10 -2.15 -2.81
CA LEU A 203 -17.94 -1.00 -1.91
C LEU A 203 -17.62 0.28 -2.70
N ILE A 204 -16.75 0.19 -3.70
CA ILE A 204 -16.49 1.29 -4.64
C ILE A 204 -17.79 1.68 -5.35
N LYS A 205 -18.52 0.70 -5.91
CA LYS A 205 -19.80 0.95 -6.58
C LYS A 205 -20.81 1.71 -5.69
N GLU A 206 -20.83 1.42 -4.39
CA GLU A 206 -21.77 2.02 -3.44
C GLU A 206 -21.35 3.43 -2.97
N PHE A 207 -20.06 3.69 -2.75
CA PHE A 207 -19.59 4.96 -2.19
C PHE A 207 -19.06 5.95 -3.22
N LEU A 208 -18.55 5.47 -4.35
CA LEU A 208 -17.98 6.31 -5.41
C LEU A 208 -18.94 7.38 -5.97
N PRO A 209 -20.26 7.14 -6.14
CA PRO A 209 -21.16 8.14 -6.69
C PRO A 209 -21.16 9.47 -5.91
N HIS A 210 -21.03 9.42 -4.57
CA HIS A 210 -20.91 10.64 -3.77
C HIS A 210 -19.58 11.36 -4.01
N MET A 211 -18.46 10.60 -3.99
CA MET A 211 -17.13 11.15 -4.23
C MET A 211 -17.02 11.84 -5.60
N VAL A 212 -17.61 11.24 -6.63
CA VAL A 212 -17.69 11.80 -8.00
C VAL A 212 -18.52 13.08 -8.01
N ARG A 213 -19.73 13.09 -7.42
CA ARG A 213 -20.59 14.29 -7.36
C ARG A 213 -19.90 15.45 -6.67
N ARG A 214 -19.10 15.18 -5.63
CA ARG A 214 -18.33 16.18 -4.90
C ARG A 214 -17.01 16.53 -5.56
N ASN A 215 -16.55 15.72 -6.52
CA ASN A 215 -15.20 15.72 -7.05
C ASN A 215 -14.17 15.80 -5.90
N HIS A 216 -14.34 14.92 -4.92
CA HIS A 216 -13.57 14.87 -3.69
C HIS A 216 -13.70 13.46 -3.07
N GLY A 217 -12.58 12.89 -2.67
CA GLY A 217 -12.53 11.61 -1.98
C GLY A 217 -11.27 10.82 -2.30
N HIS A 218 -11.07 9.70 -1.60
CA HIS A 218 -9.88 8.87 -1.77
C HIS A 218 -10.20 7.38 -1.57
N ILE A 219 -9.90 6.55 -2.57
CA ILE A 219 -10.00 5.09 -2.43
C ILE A 219 -8.61 4.49 -2.33
N VAL A 220 -8.38 3.71 -1.29
CA VAL A 220 -7.15 2.97 -1.03
C VAL A 220 -7.43 1.48 -1.25
N ASN A 221 -6.67 0.85 -2.13
CA ASN A 221 -6.72 -0.59 -2.36
C ASN A 221 -5.45 -1.25 -1.84
N VAL A 222 -5.59 -2.20 -0.91
CA VAL A 222 -4.47 -2.96 -0.35
C VAL A 222 -4.27 -4.24 -1.18
N SER A 223 -3.29 -4.21 -2.07
CA SER A 223 -2.85 -5.33 -2.89
C SER A 223 -1.54 -5.94 -2.35
N SER A 224 -0.91 -6.81 -3.13
CA SER A 224 0.26 -7.59 -2.73
C SER A 224 1.22 -7.75 -3.89
N MET A 225 2.50 -7.98 -3.61
CA MET A 225 3.49 -8.38 -4.60
C MET A 225 3.09 -9.68 -5.32
N SER A 226 2.24 -10.52 -4.73
CA SER A 226 1.65 -11.70 -5.39
C SER A 226 0.78 -11.35 -6.60
N SER A 227 0.31 -10.11 -6.74
CA SER A 227 -0.36 -9.62 -7.96
C SER A 227 0.57 -9.56 -9.18
N VAL A 228 1.87 -9.39 -8.92
CA VAL A 228 2.91 -9.25 -9.93
C VAL A 228 3.73 -10.52 -10.07
N MET A 229 4.23 -11.03 -8.95
CA MET A 229 5.10 -12.21 -8.88
C MET A 229 4.48 -13.24 -7.92
N PRO A 230 3.52 -14.05 -8.39
CA PRO A 230 2.80 -14.99 -7.53
C PRO A 230 3.66 -16.21 -7.13
N PRO A 231 3.80 -16.48 -5.82
CA PRO A 231 4.25 -17.77 -5.32
C PRO A 231 3.29 -18.93 -5.68
N ALA A 232 3.80 -20.15 -5.60
CA ALA A 232 2.95 -21.34 -5.65
C ALA A 232 1.99 -21.40 -4.44
N GLN A 233 0.90 -22.17 -4.57
CA GLN A 233 -0.10 -22.43 -3.52
C GLN A 233 -0.96 -21.23 -3.06
N ILE A 234 -0.94 -20.11 -3.79
CA ILE A 234 -1.82 -18.95 -3.53
C ILE A 234 -2.39 -18.36 -4.82
N ALA A 235 -2.72 -19.22 -5.80
CA ALA A 235 -3.16 -18.80 -7.13
C ALA A 235 -4.47 -17.99 -7.09
N ASP A 236 -5.43 -18.39 -6.26
CA ASP A 236 -6.68 -17.69 -6.01
C ASP A 236 -6.42 -16.27 -5.43
N TYR A 237 -5.63 -16.19 -4.36
CA TYR A 237 -5.22 -14.93 -3.75
C TYR A 237 -4.51 -14.02 -4.75
N ALA A 238 -3.50 -14.53 -5.44
CA ALA A 238 -2.75 -13.78 -6.44
C ALA A 238 -3.65 -13.25 -7.56
N ALA A 239 -4.57 -14.07 -8.07
CA ALA A 239 -5.55 -13.65 -9.07
C ALA A 239 -6.42 -12.50 -8.56
N THR A 240 -6.91 -12.57 -7.31
CA THR A 240 -7.70 -11.47 -6.73
C THR A 240 -6.90 -10.18 -6.56
N LYS A 241 -5.64 -10.26 -6.12
CA LYS A 241 -4.78 -9.08 -5.95
C LYS A 241 -4.37 -8.45 -7.28
N ALA A 242 -4.17 -9.27 -8.32
CA ALA A 242 -4.00 -8.79 -9.70
C ALA A 242 -5.28 -8.13 -10.24
N GLY A 243 -6.45 -8.73 -10.02
CA GLY A 243 -7.74 -8.15 -10.38
C GLY A 243 -7.99 -6.81 -9.69
N LEU A 244 -7.62 -6.69 -8.41
CA LEU A 244 -7.75 -5.45 -7.65
C LEU A 244 -6.83 -4.33 -8.17
N ALA A 245 -5.62 -4.68 -8.61
CA ALA A 245 -4.71 -3.73 -9.25
C ALA A 245 -5.26 -3.27 -10.61
N ALA A 246 -5.79 -4.18 -11.43
CA ALA A 246 -6.42 -3.83 -12.71
C ALA A 246 -7.67 -2.95 -12.51
N LEU A 247 -8.51 -3.27 -11.50
CA LEU A 247 -9.65 -2.43 -11.11
C LEU A 247 -9.19 -1.01 -10.75
N HIS A 248 -8.13 -0.89 -9.96
CA HIS A 248 -7.56 0.39 -9.56
C HIS A 248 -7.12 1.22 -10.76
N GLU A 249 -6.40 0.62 -11.71
CA GLU A 249 -5.93 1.29 -12.93
C GLU A 249 -7.07 1.72 -13.84
N SER A 250 -8.07 0.85 -14.06
CA SER A 250 -9.26 1.19 -14.85
C SER A 250 -10.04 2.33 -14.21
N LEU A 251 -10.23 2.27 -12.89
CA LEU A 251 -10.96 3.30 -12.16
C LEU A 251 -10.29 4.68 -12.25
N GLN A 252 -8.96 4.76 -12.26
CA GLN A 252 -8.25 6.03 -12.49
C GLN A 252 -8.68 6.69 -13.81
N LEU A 253 -8.82 5.90 -14.88
CA LEU A 253 -9.24 6.40 -16.19
C LEU A 253 -10.72 6.79 -16.20
N GLU A 254 -11.58 5.99 -15.57
CA GLU A 254 -13.02 6.30 -15.44
C GLU A 254 -13.25 7.60 -14.70
N LEU A 255 -12.57 7.82 -13.56
CA LEU A 255 -12.68 9.06 -12.79
C LEU A 255 -12.31 10.29 -13.61
N LYS A 256 -11.20 10.21 -14.37
CA LYS A 256 -10.71 11.33 -15.15
C LYS A 256 -11.55 11.59 -16.40
N TYR A 257 -11.78 10.57 -17.21
CA TYR A 257 -12.28 10.74 -18.58
C TYR A 257 -13.78 10.49 -18.74
N ILE A 258 -14.39 9.70 -17.84
CA ILE A 258 -15.82 9.37 -17.92
C ILE A 258 -16.63 10.22 -16.93
N HIS A 259 -16.14 10.34 -15.70
CA HIS A 259 -16.85 11.02 -14.62
C HIS A 259 -16.44 12.48 -14.41
N ASN A 260 -15.39 12.95 -15.09
CA ASN A 260 -14.83 14.30 -14.93
C ASN A 260 -14.59 14.67 -13.44
N ALA A 261 -14.09 13.70 -12.67
CA ALA A 261 -13.82 13.81 -11.24
C ALA A 261 -12.32 13.65 -10.94
N PRO A 262 -11.42 14.50 -11.49
CA PRO A 262 -9.97 14.32 -11.41
C PRO A 262 -9.39 14.48 -9.99
N LYS A 263 -10.17 14.97 -9.02
CA LYS A 263 -9.75 15.15 -7.64
C LYS A 263 -10.07 13.95 -6.75
N VAL A 264 -10.89 12.99 -7.21
CA VAL A 264 -11.05 11.71 -6.51
C VAL A 264 -9.76 10.92 -6.66
N ARG A 265 -9.08 10.69 -5.53
CA ARG A 265 -7.74 10.10 -5.48
C ARG A 265 -7.80 8.60 -5.34
N LEU A 266 -6.77 7.94 -5.86
CA LEU A 266 -6.60 6.50 -5.74
C LEU A 266 -5.21 6.19 -5.21
N THR A 267 -5.12 5.36 -4.16
CA THR A 267 -3.85 4.80 -3.68
C THR A 267 -3.86 3.28 -3.79
N LEU A 268 -2.79 2.69 -4.31
CA LEU A 268 -2.61 1.24 -4.41
C LEU A 268 -1.39 0.83 -3.58
N GLY A 269 -1.59 -0.03 -2.58
CA GLY A 269 -0.46 -0.66 -1.89
C GLY A 269 -0.09 -1.97 -2.56
N ILE A 270 1.15 -2.12 -3.03
CA ILE A 270 1.73 -3.37 -3.51
C ILE A 270 2.77 -3.82 -2.48
N LEU A 271 2.34 -4.68 -1.59
CA LEU A 271 3.07 -4.99 -0.36
C LEU A 271 3.69 -6.39 -0.42
N SER A 272 4.90 -6.52 0.10
CA SER A 272 5.53 -7.80 0.42
C SER A 272 4.94 -8.39 1.71
N PHE A 273 5.56 -9.43 2.26
CA PHE A 273 5.13 -10.07 3.51
C PHE A 273 5.15 -9.12 4.71
N ILE A 274 4.08 -9.13 5.50
CA ILE A 274 3.86 -8.27 6.68
C ILE A 274 3.54 -9.14 7.89
N LYS A 275 4.19 -8.89 9.03
CA LYS A 275 3.99 -9.64 10.28
C LYS A 275 2.56 -9.49 10.82
N THR A 276 1.63 -10.29 10.31
CA THR A 276 0.21 -10.27 10.66
C THR A 276 -0.30 -11.70 10.80
N ALA A 277 -1.50 -11.87 11.36
CA ALA A 277 -2.13 -13.18 11.51
C ALA A 277 -2.47 -13.90 10.18
N MET A 278 -2.29 -13.25 9.03
CA MET A 278 -2.59 -13.81 7.70
C MET A 278 -1.65 -14.95 7.28
N PHE A 279 -0.41 -14.97 7.76
CA PHE A 279 0.51 -16.08 7.50
C PHE A 279 1.37 -16.39 8.73
N SER A 280 1.92 -17.60 8.72
CA SER A 280 2.93 -18.04 9.69
C SER A 280 4.13 -18.65 8.97
N GLY A 281 5.29 -18.62 9.64
CA GLY A 281 6.54 -19.19 9.13
C GLY A 281 7.59 -18.15 8.78
N GLU A 282 8.74 -18.65 8.33
CA GLU A 282 9.88 -17.83 7.92
C GLU A 282 9.91 -17.72 6.39
N THR A 283 10.07 -16.50 5.86
CA THR A 283 10.16 -16.29 4.41
C THR A 283 11.48 -16.84 3.83
N GLY A 284 12.52 -17.00 4.66
CA GLY A 284 13.87 -17.38 4.23
C GLY A 284 14.56 -16.31 3.36
N GLN A 285 13.97 -15.11 3.26
CA GLN A 285 14.46 -14.03 2.42
C GLN A 285 15.48 -13.16 3.18
N SER A 286 16.29 -12.41 2.43
CA SER A 286 17.23 -11.45 3.01
C SER A 286 16.48 -10.38 3.81
N ALA A 287 16.75 -10.27 5.11
CA ALA A 287 16.17 -9.23 5.96
C ALA A 287 16.57 -7.80 5.52
N PHE A 288 17.64 -7.65 4.73
CA PHE A 288 18.08 -6.34 4.23
C PHE A 288 17.33 -5.92 2.96
N VAL A 289 17.18 -6.83 1.98
CA VAL A 289 16.55 -6.52 0.68
C VAL A 289 15.04 -6.77 0.70
N PHE A 290 14.62 -7.82 1.41
CA PHE A 290 13.25 -8.31 1.49
C PHE A 290 12.83 -8.45 2.96
N PRO A 291 12.86 -7.36 3.74
CA PRO A 291 12.46 -7.40 5.14
C PRO A 291 11.01 -7.86 5.29
N LEU A 292 10.75 -8.59 6.38
CA LEU A 292 9.41 -8.82 6.86
C LEU A 292 8.88 -7.52 7.49
N LEU A 293 7.84 -6.94 6.91
CA LEU A 293 7.36 -5.60 7.26
C LEU A 293 6.56 -5.62 8.56
N GLU A 294 6.72 -4.58 9.37
CA GLU A 294 5.85 -4.34 10.53
C GLU A 294 4.52 -3.73 10.06
N PRO A 295 3.36 -4.19 10.57
CA PRO A 295 2.05 -3.65 10.20
C PRO A 295 1.94 -2.14 10.41
N ASP A 296 2.53 -1.63 11.48
CA ASP A 296 2.49 -0.21 11.84
C ASP A 296 3.25 0.66 10.83
N ALA A 297 4.40 0.20 10.32
CA ALA A 297 5.15 0.93 9.30
C ALA A 297 4.39 0.99 7.97
N VAL A 298 3.63 -0.07 7.65
CA VAL A 298 2.76 -0.11 6.47
C VAL A 298 1.55 0.80 6.66
N ALA A 299 0.95 0.79 7.84
CA ALA A 299 -0.14 1.68 8.21
C ALA A 299 0.28 3.16 8.11
N GLU A 300 1.45 3.50 8.64
CA GLU A 300 2.02 4.85 8.57
C GLU A 300 2.15 5.31 7.11
N ALA A 301 2.64 4.44 6.21
CA ALA A 301 2.75 4.77 4.79
C ALA A 301 1.40 5.05 4.13
N PHE A 302 0.34 4.31 4.48
CA PHE A 302 -1.02 4.60 4.01
C PHE A 302 -1.57 5.89 4.61
N THR A 303 -1.34 6.13 5.89
CA THR A 303 -1.77 7.37 6.57
C THR A 303 -1.09 8.59 5.98
N GLU A 304 0.22 8.54 5.72
CA GLU A 304 0.95 9.60 5.02
C GLU A 304 0.41 9.83 3.61
N ALA A 305 0.09 8.75 2.89
CA ALA A 305 -0.51 8.88 1.57
C ALA A 305 -1.86 9.58 1.61
N LEU A 306 -2.71 9.24 2.57
CA LEU A 306 -4.00 9.89 2.80
C LEU A 306 -3.82 11.37 3.15
N TYR A 307 -2.98 11.69 4.14
CA TYR A 307 -2.73 13.07 4.58
C TYR A 307 -2.05 13.94 3.53
N SER A 308 -1.32 13.34 2.59
CA SER A 308 -0.74 14.09 1.47
C SER A 308 -1.82 14.72 0.55
N GLY A 309 -3.04 14.17 0.54
CA GLY A 309 -4.11 14.56 -0.39
C GLY A 309 -3.89 14.10 -1.83
N TYR A 310 -2.89 13.24 -2.07
CA TYR A 310 -2.52 12.70 -3.38
C TYR A 310 -2.68 11.18 -3.45
N GLY A 311 -3.13 10.71 -4.60
CA GLY A 311 -3.06 9.31 -5.01
C GLY A 311 -1.65 8.90 -5.41
N GLN A 312 -1.29 7.63 -5.14
CA GLN A 312 0.02 7.06 -5.44
C GLN A 312 0.01 5.52 -5.41
N VAL A 313 1.04 4.90 -6.00
CA VAL A 313 1.31 3.47 -5.83
C VAL A 313 2.43 3.31 -4.81
N ILE A 314 2.13 2.65 -3.69
CA ILE A 314 3.05 2.40 -2.60
C ILE A 314 3.63 1.00 -2.77
N TYR A 315 4.94 0.91 -2.98
CA TYR A 315 5.67 -0.35 -2.93
C TYR A 315 6.38 -0.46 -1.60
N LEU A 316 6.12 -1.54 -0.86
CA LEU A 316 6.85 -1.83 0.39
C LEU A 316 7.33 -3.28 0.39
N PRO A 317 8.65 -3.52 0.59
CA PRO A 317 9.73 -2.54 0.56
C PRO A 317 9.85 -1.85 -0.81
N GLY A 318 10.41 -0.66 -0.87
CA GLY A 318 10.46 0.20 -2.07
C GLY A 318 11.17 -0.44 -3.27
N ILE A 319 12.10 -1.37 -3.01
CA ILE A 319 12.77 -2.16 -4.06
C ILE A 319 11.79 -2.98 -4.92
N MET A 320 10.62 -3.35 -4.40
CA MET A 320 9.61 -4.13 -5.12
C MET A 320 9.13 -3.46 -6.40
N ARG A 321 9.20 -2.12 -6.47
CA ARG A 321 8.88 -1.36 -7.68
C ARG A 321 9.68 -1.82 -8.89
N TYR A 322 10.98 -2.05 -8.71
CA TYR A 322 11.86 -2.47 -9.81
C TYR A 322 11.68 -3.94 -10.16
N ILE A 323 11.34 -4.77 -9.17
CA ILE A 323 10.98 -6.16 -9.41
C ILE A 323 9.70 -6.24 -10.24
N ALA A 324 8.73 -5.36 -9.99
CA ALA A 324 7.52 -5.31 -10.79
C ALA A 324 7.79 -4.96 -12.26
N MET A 325 8.79 -4.12 -12.55
CA MET A 325 9.22 -3.80 -13.91
C MET A 325 9.81 -5.01 -14.65
N LEU A 326 10.32 -6.02 -13.93
CA LEU A 326 10.85 -7.24 -14.56
C LEU A 326 9.75 -8.03 -15.28
N ARG A 327 8.47 -7.80 -14.98
CA ARG A 327 7.37 -8.43 -15.72
C ARG A 327 7.34 -8.03 -17.20
N SER A 328 7.96 -6.91 -17.57
CA SER A 328 8.12 -6.47 -18.97
C SER A 328 9.40 -7.00 -19.64
N SER A 329 10.18 -7.82 -18.95
CA SER A 329 11.39 -8.45 -19.51
C SER A 329 11.06 -9.66 -20.39
N PRO A 330 12.03 -10.21 -21.16
CA PRO A 330 11.81 -11.45 -21.91
C PRO A 330 11.32 -12.60 -21.01
N GLU A 331 10.39 -13.40 -21.51
CA GLU A 331 9.69 -14.44 -20.72
C GLU A 331 10.64 -15.41 -20.01
N TRP A 332 11.77 -15.78 -20.63
CA TRP A 332 12.75 -16.67 -20.00
C TRP A 332 13.37 -16.06 -18.73
N PHE A 333 13.64 -14.76 -18.72
CA PHE A 333 14.23 -14.07 -17.58
C PHE A 333 13.19 -13.87 -16.48
N TRP A 334 11.99 -13.46 -16.88
CA TRP A 334 10.86 -13.35 -15.96
C TRP A 334 10.51 -14.69 -15.31
N ARG A 335 10.59 -15.79 -16.06
CA ARG A 335 10.38 -17.14 -15.52
C ARG A 335 11.41 -17.50 -14.45
N ILE A 336 12.69 -17.23 -14.67
CA ILE A 336 13.75 -17.44 -13.64
C ILE A 336 13.41 -16.65 -12.37
N ALA A 337 13.01 -15.39 -12.52
CA ALA A 337 12.62 -14.56 -11.38
C ALA A 337 11.43 -15.17 -10.62
N ARG A 338 10.41 -15.68 -11.33
CA ARG A 338 9.24 -16.34 -10.71
C ARG A 338 9.60 -17.65 -10.04
N GLU A 339 10.44 -18.48 -10.63
CA GLU A 339 10.86 -19.77 -10.07
C GLU A 339 11.58 -19.59 -8.72
N SER A 340 12.21 -18.43 -8.47
CA SER A 340 12.79 -18.12 -7.16
C SER A 340 11.77 -18.08 -6.02
N THR A 341 10.48 -17.84 -6.32
CA THR A 341 9.40 -17.86 -5.32
C THR A 341 9.03 -19.27 -4.86
N ALA A 342 9.41 -20.32 -5.59
CA ALA A 342 9.13 -21.70 -5.20
C ALA A 342 9.88 -22.11 -3.91
N GLY A 343 10.97 -21.40 -3.56
CA GLY A 343 11.72 -21.62 -2.32
C GLY A 343 11.08 -21.02 -1.06
N LEU A 344 10.00 -20.24 -1.19
CA LEU A 344 9.33 -19.59 -0.06
C LEU A 344 8.60 -20.63 0.80
N LYS A 345 8.99 -20.76 2.07
CA LYS A 345 8.37 -21.65 3.05
C LYS A 345 7.32 -20.92 3.89
N VAL A 346 6.35 -20.30 3.22
CA VAL A 346 5.30 -19.51 3.88
C VAL A 346 4.02 -20.33 3.97
N ASN A 347 3.44 -20.43 5.17
CA ASN A 347 2.18 -21.10 5.38
C ASN A 347 1.04 -20.08 5.47
N PHE A 348 0.18 -20.08 4.46
CA PHE A 348 -1.03 -19.27 4.40
C PHE A 348 -2.25 -19.96 5.02
N LYS A 349 -2.08 -21.10 5.70
CA LYS A 349 -3.08 -21.60 6.65
C LYS A 349 -3.13 -20.64 7.84
N GLY A 350 -3.74 -19.48 7.65
CA GLY A 350 -4.05 -18.57 8.74
C GLY A 350 -5.02 -19.22 9.73
N TYR A 351 -5.27 -18.54 10.86
CA TYR A 351 -6.24 -18.96 11.87
C TYR A 351 -7.71 -19.00 11.38
N GLN A 352 -7.95 -18.57 10.15
CA GLN A 352 -9.25 -18.51 9.49
C GLN A 352 -9.69 -19.92 9.08
N LYS A 353 -10.53 -20.56 9.90
CA LYS A 353 -11.19 -21.81 9.53
C LYS A 353 -12.43 -21.51 8.69
N VAL A 354 -12.75 -22.37 7.74
CA VAL A 354 -14.00 -22.29 6.97
C VAL A 354 -14.87 -23.43 7.44
N ASP A 355 -16.10 -23.12 7.82
CA ASP A 355 -17.09 -24.14 8.17
C ASP A 355 -17.43 -24.94 6.91
N GLY A 356 -17.13 -26.24 6.94
CA GLY A 356 -17.29 -27.13 5.79
C GLY A 356 -18.74 -27.39 5.35
N LYS A 357 -19.74 -26.96 6.13
CA LYS A 357 -21.17 -27.03 5.77
C LYS A 357 -21.68 -25.71 5.19
N THR A 358 -21.22 -24.58 5.73
CA THR A 358 -21.73 -23.25 5.34
C THR A 358 -20.85 -22.52 4.33
N GLY A 359 -19.58 -22.92 4.19
CA GLY A 359 -18.59 -22.23 3.35
C GLY A 359 -18.15 -20.88 3.91
N LYS A 360 -18.58 -20.51 5.13
CA LYS A 360 -18.26 -19.25 5.79
C LYS A 360 -17.07 -19.37 6.73
N LEU A 361 -16.43 -18.25 7.03
CA LEU A 361 -15.37 -18.19 8.05
C LEU A 361 -15.92 -18.57 9.42
N GLU A 362 -15.26 -19.45 10.15
CA GLU A 362 -15.54 -19.69 11.57
C GLU A 362 -15.03 -18.49 12.37
N VAL A 363 -15.93 -17.81 13.10
CA VAL A 363 -15.51 -16.80 14.08
C VAL A 363 -14.93 -17.56 15.28
N SER A 364 -13.61 -17.76 15.29
CA SER A 364 -12.94 -18.23 16.52
C SER A 364 -13.09 -17.13 17.56
N GLY A 365 -13.96 -17.33 18.54
CA GLY A 365 -14.10 -16.42 19.68
C GLY A 365 -12.72 -16.14 20.27
N GLY A 366 -12.42 -14.85 20.45
CA GLY A 366 -11.11 -14.37 20.88
C GLY A 366 -10.60 -15.16 22.09
N LYS A 367 -9.54 -15.93 21.88
CA LYS A 367 -8.62 -16.30 22.93
C LYS A 367 -7.23 -15.88 22.50
N GLU A 368 -6.71 -14.97 23.31
CA GLU A 368 -5.33 -14.50 23.41
C GLU A 368 -4.31 -15.47 22.82
N VAL A 369 -3.52 -14.97 21.88
CA VAL A 369 -2.10 -15.33 21.74
C VAL A 369 -1.32 -14.04 21.54
#